data_AF-A0A523IF16-F1
#
_entry.id   AF-A0A523IF16-F1
#
_cell.length_a   1.000
_cell.length_b   1.000
_cell.length_c   1.000
_cell.angle_alpha   90.00
_cell.angle_beta   90.00
_cell.angle_gamma   90.00
#
_symmetry.space_group_name_H-M   'P 1'
#
loop_
_entity.id
_entity.type
_entity.pdbx_description
1 polymer ?
#
loop_
_entity_poly.entity_id
_entity_poly.type
_entity_poly.pdbx_seq_one_letter_code
_entity_poly.pdbx_strand_id
1 'polypeptide(L)'
;IDIFGWLGYKMQIKINFLCRDSILAAPIVLDLVLFLDLAQRAGMSGIQEWLSFYFKSPMVGDQLYPEHDVFIQQMKLKNTLRYMAGEELITHLGLDYYD
;
A
#
# COMPACT_ATOMS: atom_id res chain seq x y z
N ILE A 1 -4.27 21.43 6.39
CA ILE A 1 -5.38 20.79 5.66
C ILE A 1 -6.65 21.44 6.18
N ASP A 2 -7.31 22.22 5.33
CA ASP A 2 -8.55 22.89 5.71
C ASP A 2 -9.72 21.98 5.35
N ILE A 3 -10.64 21.78 6.29
CA ILE A 3 -11.81 20.91 6.13
C ILE A 3 -13.05 21.65 6.62
N PHE A 4 -14.22 21.13 6.28
CA PHE A 4 -15.51 21.64 6.74
C PHE A 4 -16.31 20.51 7.37
N GLY A 5 -17.00 20.83 8.47
CA GLY A 5 -17.86 19.90 9.18
C GLY A 5 -19.33 20.10 8.84
N TRP A 6 -20.18 19.51 9.68
CA TRP A 6 -21.63 19.73 9.64
C TRP A 6 -21.97 21.22 9.59
N LEU A 7 -23.03 21.61 8.88
CA LEU A 7 -23.44 23.02 8.69
C LEU A 7 -22.35 23.95 8.12
N GLY A 8 -21.29 23.40 7.51
CA GLY A 8 -20.22 24.19 6.90
C GLY A 8 -19.26 24.84 7.90
N TYR A 9 -19.25 24.40 9.15
CA TYR A 9 -18.26 24.87 10.13
C TYR A 9 -16.84 24.54 9.67
N LYS A 10 -16.02 25.56 9.45
CA LYS A 10 -14.64 25.41 9.00
C LYS A 10 -13.78 24.86 10.15
N MET A 11 -12.93 23.89 9.83
CA MET A 11 -11.95 23.31 10.75
C MET A 11 -10.60 23.19 10.03
N GLN A 12 -9.53 22.98 10.80
CA GLN A 12 -8.19 22.88 10.25
C GLN A 12 -7.40 21.79 10.95
N ILE A 13 -6.75 20.94 10.15
CA ILE A 13 -5.73 19.99 10.61
C ILE A 13 -4.36 20.60 10.28
N LYS A 14 -3.53 20.75 11.31
CA LYS A 14 -2.12 21.17 11.19
C LYS A 14 -1.23 19.98 11.48
N ILE A 15 -0.31 19.69 10.57
CA ILE A 15 0.61 18.55 10.69
C ILE A 15 2.02 19.09 10.61
N ASN A 16 2.83 18.81 11.64
CA ASN A 16 4.27 19.05 11.63
C ASN A 16 4.96 17.68 11.51
N PHE A 17 5.56 17.43 10.35
CA PHE A 17 6.25 16.18 10.07
C PHE A 17 7.76 16.44 10.07
N LEU A 18 8.40 16.22 11.22
CA LEU A 18 9.86 16.34 11.36
C LEU A 18 10.50 14.98 11.06
N CYS A 19 11.13 14.86 9.91
CA CYS A 19 11.70 13.60 9.46
C CYS A 19 13.11 13.75 8.93
N ARG A 20 13.82 12.63 8.93
CA ARG A 20 15.11 12.47 8.26
C ARG A 20 14.89 11.55 7.07
N ASP A 21 14.91 12.10 5.87
CA ASP A 21 14.53 11.41 4.64
C ASP A 21 15.27 10.09 4.46
N SER A 22 16.58 10.06 4.74
CA SER A 22 17.38 8.83 4.60
C SER A 22 16.97 7.71 5.55
N ILE A 23 16.54 8.04 6.78
CA ILE A 23 16.10 7.04 7.77
C ILE A 23 14.74 6.45 7.36
N LEU A 24 13.88 7.25 6.71
CA LEU A 24 12.62 6.76 6.18
C LEU A 24 12.80 5.97 4.88
N ALA A 25 13.71 6.41 4.01
CA ALA A 25 13.91 5.80 2.69
C ALA A 25 14.68 4.47 2.74
N ALA A 26 15.70 4.36 3.62
CA ALA A 26 16.51 3.14 3.71
C ALA A 26 15.70 1.85 3.94
N PRO A 27 14.77 1.76 4.91
CA PRO A 27 13.96 0.55 5.10
C PRO A 27 13.01 0.30 3.92
N ILE A 28 12.45 1.35 3.31
CA ILE A 28 11.59 1.22 2.12
C ILE A 28 12.35 0.56 0.96
N VAL A 29 13.60 0.99 0.73
CA VAL A 29 14.44 0.41 -0.33
C VAL A 29 14.82 -1.03 0.00
N LEU A 30 15.12 -1.34 1.27
CA LEU A 30 15.41 -2.71 1.70
C LEU A 30 14.23 -3.64 1.43
N ASP A 31 13.02 -3.24 1.83
CA ASP A 31 11.79 -4.00 1.59
C ASP A 31 11.57 -4.23 0.09
N LEU A 32 11.74 -3.19 -0.74
CA LEU A 32 11.61 -3.31 -2.19
C LEU A 32 12.58 -4.32 -2.79
N VAL A 33 13.85 -4.32 -2.37
CA VAL A 33 14.84 -5.29 -2.85
C VAL A 33 14.43 -6.71 -2.48
N LEU A 34 13.99 -6.93 -1.23
CA LEU A 34 13.54 -8.24 -0.77
C LEU A 34 12.31 -8.74 -1.55
N PHE A 35 11.32 -7.87 -1.77
CA PHE A 35 10.11 -8.25 -2.49
C PHE A 35 10.33 -8.44 -3.99
N LEU A 36 11.25 -7.69 -4.61
CA LEU A 36 11.60 -7.90 -6.01
C LEU A 36 12.34 -9.24 -6.21
N ASP A 37 13.25 -9.61 -5.30
CA ASP A 37 13.88 -10.93 -5.32
C ASP A 37 12.84 -12.05 -5.12
N LEU A 38 11.88 -11.87 -4.21
CA LEU A 38 10.76 -12.81 -4.05
C LEU A 38 9.92 -12.92 -5.33
N ALA A 39 9.56 -11.79 -5.95
CA ALA A 39 8.78 -11.74 -7.18
C ALA A 39 9.49 -12.52 -8.31
N GLN A 40 10.80 -12.30 -8.44
CA GLN A 40 11.63 -13.01 -9.42
C GLN A 40 11.63 -14.52 -9.17
N ARG A 41 11.79 -14.96 -7.92
CA ARG A 41 11.77 -16.39 -7.55
C ARG A 41 10.39 -17.02 -7.74
N ALA A 42 9.33 -16.24 -7.57
CA ALA A 42 7.95 -16.64 -7.84
C ALA A 42 7.60 -16.63 -9.35
N GLY A 43 8.53 -16.28 -10.24
CA GLY A 43 8.32 -16.23 -11.68
C GLY A 43 7.45 -15.06 -12.14
N MET A 44 7.24 -14.05 -11.29
CA MET A 44 6.49 -12.85 -11.66
C MET A 44 7.34 -11.94 -12.53
N SER A 45 6.71 -11.34 -13.54
CA SER A 45 7.37 -10.40 -14.45
C SER A 45 6.42 -9.26 -14.83
N GLY A 46 6.96 -8.21 -15.45
CA GLY A 46 6.19 -7.03 -15.81
C GLY A 46 5.85 -6.14 -14.61
N ILE A 47 4.76 -5.38 -14.72
CA ILE A 47 4.34 -4.39 -13.72
C ILE A 47 3.93 -5.11 -12.42
N GLN A 48 4.66 -4.85 -11.34
CA GLN A 48 4.38 -5.39 -10.01
C GLN A 48 3.46 -4.44 -9.22
N GLU A 49 2.18 -4.40 -9.57
CA GLU A 49 1.22 -3.46 -8.95
C GLU A 49 1.06 -3.63 -7.42
N TRP A 50 1.33 -4.82 -6.89
CA TRP A 50 1.28 -5.11 -5.46
C TRP A 50 2.39 -4.42 -4.65
N LEU A 51 3.44 -3.90 -5.31
CA LEU A 51 4.49 -3.08 -4.69
C LEU A 51 4.14 -1.58 -4.65
N SER A 52 2.96 -1.19 -5.16
CA SER A 52 2.50 0.21 -5.19
C SER A 52 2.57 0.93 -3.85
N PHE A 53 2.45 0.21 -2.73
CA PHE A 53 2.58 0.72 -1.37
C PHE A 53 3.89 1.51 -1.11
N TYR A 54 4.97 1.14 -1.81
CA TYR A 54 6.29 1.74 -1.62
C TYR A 54 6.60 2.90 -2.57
N PHE A 55 5.70 3.20 -3.52
CA PHE A 55 5.94 4.21 -4.56
C PHE A 55 4.96 5.37 -4.46
N LYS A 56 5.49 6.59 -4.57
CA LYS A 56 4.66 7.81 -4.66
C LYS A 56 3.78 7.82 -5.92
N SER A 57 4.29 7.26 -7.01
CA SER A 57 3.62 7.20 -8.32
C SER A 57 3.68 5.76 -8.83
N PRO A 58 2.72 4.90 -8.43
CA PRO A 58 2.74 3.50 -8.80
C PRO A 58 2.49 3.33 -10.30
N MET A 59 3.23 2.42 -10.92
CA MET A 59 2.98 2.01 -12.31
C MET A 59 1.82 1.01 -12.33
N VAL A 60 0.95 1.16 -13.31
CA VAL A 60 -0.22 0.29 -13.53
C VAL A 60 -0.33 -0.05 -15.00
N GLY A 61 -1.04 -1.13 -15.32
CA GLY A 61 -1.35 -1.49 -16.71
C GLY A 61 -2.10 -0.37 -17.47
N ASP A 62 -2.05 -0.44 -18.80
CA ASP A 62 -2.79 0.50 -19.65
C ASP A 62 -4.28 0.49 -19.29
N GLN A 63 -4.90 1.67 -19.25
CA GLN A 63 -6.30 1.90 -18.87
C GLN A 63 -6.66 1.70 -17.39
N LEU A 64 -5.70 1.32 -16.52
CA LEU A 64 -5.94 1.22 -15.09
C LEU A 64 -5.66 2.54 -14.37
N TYR A 65 -6.38 2.76 -13.27
CA TYR A 65 -6.16 3.91 -12.38
C TYR A 65 -5.08 3.57 -11.34
N PRO A 66 -4.05 4.42 -11.16
CA PRO A 66 -3.07 4.25 -10.09
C PRO A 66 -3.73 4.49 -8.72
N GLU A 67 -3.84 3.41 -7.94
CA GLU A 67 -4.34 3.50 -6.57
C GLU A 67 -3.36 4.30 -5.70
N HIS A 68 -3.87 5.26 -4.93
CA HIS A 68 -3.09 6.10 -4.01
C HIS A 68 -3.57 5.99 -2.55
N ASP A 69 -4.64 5.23 -2.28
CA ASP A 69 -5.03 4.86 -0.93
C ASP A 69 -4.05 3.81 -0.37
N VAL A 70 -3.27 4.24 0.62
CA VAL A 70 -2.24 3.44 1.28
C VAL A 70 -2.81 2.17 1.93
N PHE A 71 -4.07 2.18 2.38
CA PHE A 71 -4.69 0.99 2.99
C PHE A 71 -5.07 -0.04 1.92
N ILE A 72 -5.59 0.42 0.78
CA ILE A 72 -5.88 -0.47 -0.35
C ILE A 72 -4.58 -1.05 -0.92
N GLN A 73 -3.54 -0.24 -1.07
CA GLN A 73 -2.21 -0.70 -1.47
C GLN A 73 -1.62 -1.73 -0.50
N GLN A 74 -1.76 -1.50 0.82
CA GLN A 74 -1.32 -2.46 1.83
C GLN A 74 -2.11 -3.78 1.76
N MET A 75 -3.42 -3.71 1.50
CA MET A 75 -4.26 -4.89 1.31
C MET A 75 -3.83 -5.68 0.07
N LYS A 76 -3.54 -5.00 -1.05
CA LYS A 76 -2.97 -5.64 -2.25
C LYS A 76 -1.68 -6.37 -1.94
N LEU A 77 -0.73 -5.71 -1.26
CA LEU A 77 0.54 -6.32 -0.81
C LEU A 77 0.30 -7.60 0.01
N LYS A 78 -0.54 -7.53 1.05
CA LYS A 78 -0.83 -8.69 1.92
C LYS A 78 -1.53 -9.83 1.17
N ASN A 79 -2.51 -9.53 0.33
CA ASN A 79 -3.25 -10.53 -0.42
C ASN A 79 -2.38 -11.22 -1.48
N THR A 80 -1.44 -10.49 -2.11
CA THR A 80 -0.46 -11.11 -3.02
C THR A 80 0.44 -12.10 -2.27
N LEU A 81 0.94 -11.74 -1.09
CA LEU A 81 1.77 -12.66 -0.27
C LEU A 81 0.97 -13.89 0.20
N ARG A 82 -0.28 -13.71 0.63
CA ARG A 82 -1.17 -14.83 1.01
C ARG A 82 -1.47 -15.75 -0.16
N TYR A 83 -1.74 -15.18 -1.33
CA TYR A 83 -1.90 -15.94 -2.57
C TYR A 83 -0.65 -16.78 -2.89
N MET A 84 0.56 -16.20 -2.78
CA MET A 84 1.81 -16.94 -2.96
C MET A 84 2.00 -18.08 -1.94
N ALA A 85 1.53 -17.88 -0.71
CA ALA A 85 1.58 -18.87 0.36
C ALA A 85 0.47 -19.94 0.29
N GLY A 86 -0.49 -19.80 -0.64
CA GLY A 86 -1.67 -20.67 -0.72
C GLY A 86 -2.68 -20.44 0.40
N GLU A 87 -2.64 -19.29 1.06
CA GLU A 87 -3.59 -18.89 2.10
C GLU A 87 -4.83 -18.18 1.50
N GLU A 88 -5.95 -18.23 2.24
CA GLU A 88 -7.16 -17.49 1.89
C GLU A 88 -6.93 -15.98 1.89
N LEU A 89 -7.54 -15.24 0.97
CA LEU A 89 -7.38 -13.79 0.89
C LEU A 89 -8.07 -13.09 2.06
N ILE A 90 -7.52 -11.95 2.49
CA ILE A 90 -8.13 -11.13 3.54
C ILE A 90 -9.39 -10.48 2.97
N THR A 91 -10.50 -10.73 3.66
CA THR A 91 -11.77 -10.05 3.46
C THR A 91 -12.08 -9.17 4.68
N HIS A 92 -12.63 -7.99 4.46
CA HIS A 92 -13.05 -7.08 5.53
C HIS A 92 -14.51 -7.30 5.96
N LEU A 93 -14.99 -8.55 5.89
CA LEU A 93 -16.36 -8.91 6.24
C LEU A 93 -16.60 -8.81 7.75
N GLY A 94 -15.56 -8.90 8.58
CA GLY A 94 -15.64 -8.78 10.03
C GLY A 94 -16.33 -9.96 10.73
N LEU A 95 -16.76 -10.96 9.95
CA LEU A 95 -17.32 -12.22 10.44
C LEU A 95 -16.22 -13.23 10.79
N ASP A 96 -15.03 -13.07 10.20
CA ASP A 96 -13.89 -13.98 10.31
C ASP A 96 -13.15 -13.92 11.68
N TYR A 97 -13.63 -13.08 12.63
CA TYR A 97 -13.00 -12.86 13.94
C TYR A 97 -13.55 -13.74 15.08
N TYR A 98 -14.63 -14.48 14.83
CA TYR A 98 -15.42 -15.14 15.87
C TYR A 98 -15.48 -16.67 15.76
N ASP A 99 -14.67 -17.27 14.88
CA ASP A 99 -14.50 -18.73 14.78
C ASP A 99 -13.33 -19.23 15.65
#